data_AF-A0A1E7KKM9-F1
#
_entry.id   AF-A0A1E7KKM9-F1
#
_cell.length_a   1.000
_cell.length_b   1.000
_cell.length_c   1.000
_cell.angle_alpha   90.00
_cell.angle_beta   90.00
_cell.angle_gamma   90.00
#
_symmetry.space_group_name_H-M   'P 1'
#
loop_
_entity.id
_entity.type
_entity.pdbx_description
1 polymer ?
#
loop_
_entity_poly.entity_id
_entity_poly.type
_entity_poly.pdbx_seq_one_letter_code
_entity_poly.pdbx_strand_id
1 'polypeptide(L)'
;MTAQAGFDIAKDFHWLAVTDDRGRPLFNHRVDNTPEAIANAVTELLAIQDEHGQVAVGLDILGGIASLLTAMLLAEGLRCVHVPGLTVNRARRGTRGGENKSDPRDAKTIAEQVMLRDDLRVVDLPD
;
A
#
# COMPACT_ATOMS: atom_id res chain seq x y z
N MET A 1 6.04 -10.48 -16.00
CA MET A 1 5.15 -11.02 -14.94
C MET A 1 4.37 -9.82 -14.40
N THR A 2 3.73 -9.87 -13.25
CA THR A 2 3.19 -8.65 -12.60
C THR A 2 3.50 -8.73 -11.12
N ALA A 3 3.55 -7.60 -10.44
CA ALA A 3 3.71 -7.58 -8.99
C ALA A 3 2.59 -6.76 -8.33
N GLN A 4 2.32 -7.06 -7.07
CA GLN A 4 1.31 -6.37 -6.27
C GLN A 4 1.95 -5.82 -5.01
N ALA A 5 1.68 -4.56 -4.74
CA ALA A 5 2.09 -3.89 -3.53
C ALA A 5 0.87 -3.62 -2.64
N GLY A 6 1.08 -3.66 -1.33
CA GLY A 6 0.10 -3.28 -0.33
C GLY A 6 0.72 -2.36 0.70
N PHE A 7 0.11 -1.19 0.88
CA PHE A 7 0.41 -0.28 1.98
C PHE A 7 -0.66 -0.38 3.05
N ASP A 8 -0.24 -0.76 4.25
CA ASP A 8 -1.03 -0.52 5.46
C ASP A 8 -0.64 0.84 6.04
N ILE A 9 -1.58 1.77 6.08
CA ILE A 9 -1.30 3.18 6.32
C ILE A 9 -1.59 3.53 7.78
N ALA A 10 -0.54 3.97 8.49
CA ALA A 10 -0.66 4.61 9.80
C ALA A 10 -0.05 6.01 9.81
N LYS A 11 -0.28 6.73 10.91
CA LYS A 11 0.08 8.14 11.07
C LYS A 11 1.60 8.36 10.97
N ASP A 12 2.38 7.56 11.69
CA ASP A 12 3.82 7.79 11.83
C ASP A 12 4.63 7.02 10.79
N PHE A 13 4.16 5.84 10.39
CA PHE A 13 4.76 5.03 9.35
C PHE A 13 3.70 4.19 8.65
N HIS A 14 3.98 3.80 7.43
CA HIS A 14 3.26 2.81 6.66
C HIS A 14 4.06 1.51 6.67
N TRP A 15 3.39 0.40 6.41
CA TRP A 15 4.07 -0.84 6.08
C TRP A 15 3.83 -1.20 4.63
N LEU A 16 4.92 -1.46 3.90
CA LEU A 16 4.90 -1.86 2.50
C LEU A 16 5.22 -3.36 2.40
N ALA A 17 4.33 -4.10 1.74
CA ALA A 17 4.60 -5.45 1.28
C ALA A 17 4.43 -5.53 -0.23
N VAL A 18 5.35 -6.21 -0.91
CA VAL A 18 5.31 -6.44 -2.36
C VAL A 18 5.40 -7.94 -2.61
N THR A 19 4.54 -8.46 -3.48
CA THR A 19 4.54 -9.86 -3.91
C THR A 19 4.61 -9.98 -5.42
N ASP A 20 5.16 -11.09 -5.91
CA ASP A 20 5.03 -11.48 -7.32
C ASP A 20 3.62 -12.01 -7.65
N ASP A 21 3.40 -12.39 -8.91
CA ASP A 21 2.16 -12.96 -9.44
C ASP A 21 1.77 -14.33 -8.85
N ARG A 22 2.58 -14.87 -7.93
CA ARG A 22 2.32 -16.11 -7.18
C ARG A 22 2.17 -15.84 -5.68
N GLY A 23 2.12 -14.58 -5.25
CA GLY A 23 2.04 -14.19 -3.85
C GLY A 23 3.34 -14.41 -3.07
N ARG A 24 4.48 -14.63 -3.74
CA ARG A 24 5.78 -14.76 -3.07
C ARG A 24 6.32 -13.37 -2.73
N PRO A 25 6.83 -13.16 -1.51
CA PRO A 25 7.31 -11.84 -1.09
C PRO A 25 8.54 -11.42 -1.88
N LEU A 26 8.52 -10.19 -2.40
CA LEU A 26 9.66 -9.49 -2.99
C LEU A 26 10.25 -8.52 -1.96
N PHE A 27 9.42 -7.63 -1.39
CA PHE A 27 9.78 -6.70 -0.32
C PHE A 27 8.76 -6.72 0.82
N ASN A 28 9.22 -6.39 2.02
CA ASN A 28 8.39 -6.35 3.21
C ASN A 28 9.05 -5.49 4.30
N HIS A 29 8.75 -4.19 4.37
CA HIS A 29 9.40 -3.29 5.30
C HIS A 29 8.57 -2.06 5.67
N ARG A 30 9.03 -1.38 6.72
CA ARG A 30 8.51 -0.10 7.19
C ARG A 30 8.90 1.03 6.23
N VAL A 31 7.98 1.96 6.04
CA VAL A 31 8.16 3.23 5.32
C VAL A 31 7.70 4.35 6.23
N ASP A 32 8.60 5.22 6.70
CA ASP A 32 8.19 6.34 7.54
C ASP A 32 7.28 7.31 6.76
N ASN A 33 6.34 7.96 7.45
CA ASN A 33 5.44 8.93 6.84
C ASN A 33 6.17 10.28 6.65
N THR A 34 7.23 10.25 5.85
CA THR A 34 8.06 11.40 5.48
C THR A 34 8.28 11.41 3.97
N PRO A 35 8.45 12.59 3.34
CA PRO A 35 8.67 12.66 1.89
C PRO A 35 9.84 11.80 1.40
N GLU A 36 10.96 11.77 2.15
CA GLU A 36 12.14 11.01 1.77
C GLU A 36 11.91 9.50 1.80
N ALA A 37 11.31 8.97 2.88
CA ALA A 37 11.04 7.55 2.98
C ALA A 37 10.01 7.09 1.93
N ILE A 38 8.99 7.91 1.67
CA ILE A 38 7.99 7.63 0.63
C ILE A 38 8.64 7.67 -0.77
N ALA A 39 9.50 8.66 -1.06
CA ALA A 39 10.21 8.72 -2.34
C ALA A 39 11.10 7.48 -2.59
N ASN A 40 11.76 6.99 -1.54
CA ASN A 40 12.55 5.77 -1.62
C ASN A 40 11.66 4.56 -1.92
N ALA A 41 10.53 4.42 -1.22
CA ALA A 41 9.57 3.35 -1.48
C ALA A 41 8.98 3.39 -2.90
N VAL A 42 8.72 4.58 -3.43
CA VAL A 42 8.28 4.77 -4.82
C VAL A 42 9.38 4.32 -5.79
N THR A 43 10.63 4.67 -5.53
CA THR A 43 11.79 4.23 -6.34
C THR A 43 11.92 2.70 -6.34
N GLU A 44 11.74 2.06 -5.18
CA GLU A 44 11.74 0.59 -5.06
C GLU A 44 10.62 -0.05 -5.88
N LEU A 45 9.42 0.54 -5.87
CA LEU A 45 8.28 0.05 -6.67
C LEU A 45 8.52 0.20 -8.16
N LEU A 46 9.13 1.30 -8.61
CA LEU A 46 9.50 1.50 -10.01
C LEU A 46 10.56 0.48 -10.47
N ALA A 47 11.56 0.19 -9.63
CA ALA A 47 12.56 -0.84 -9.93
C ALA A 47 11.91 -2.23 -10.07
N ILE A 48 10.95 -2.57 -9.21
CA ILE A 48 10.15 -3.80 -9.35
C ILE A 48 9.33 -3.77 -10.64
N GLN A 49 8.79 -2.62 -11.01
CA GLN A 49 8.03 -2.49 -12.25
C GLN A 49 8.89 -2.76 -13.48
N ASP A 50 10.13 -2.28 -13.48
CA ASP A 50 11.08 -2.52 -14.56
C ASP A 50 11.49 -4.00 -14.67
N GLU A 51 11.68 -4.68 -13.54
CA GLU A 51 12.09 -6.10 -13.51
C GLU A 51 10.91 -7.05 -13.76
N HIS A 52 9.78 -6.81 -13.12
CA HIS A 52 8.67 -7.76 -13.07
C HIS A 52 7.54 -7.41 -14.03
N GLY A 53 7.43 -6.17 -14.53
CA GLY A 53 6.28 -5.65 -15.26
C GLY A 53 5.35 -4.83 -14.34
N GLN A 54 4.17 -4.46 -14.83
CA GLN A 54 3.25 -3.54 -14.14
C GLN A 54 3.05 -3.88 -12.65
N VAL A 55 3.15 -2.85 -11.80
CA VAL A 55 2.88 -2.93 -10.36
C VAL A 55 1.53 -2.29 -10.04
N ALA A 56 0.64 -3.02 -9.39
CA ALA A 56 -0.59 -2.47 -8.82
C ALA A 56 -0.42 -2.27 -7.31
N VAL A 57 -0.71 -1.07 -6.82
CA VAL A 57 -0.49 -0.66 -5.42
C VAL A 57 -1.83 -0.54 -4.70
N GLY A 58 -2.04 -1.36 -3.68
CA GLY A 58 -3.22 -1.33 -2.82
C GLY A 58 -3.02 -0.40 -1.62
N LEU A 59 -4.04 0.42 -1.35
CA LEU A 59 -4.09 1.34 -0.20
C LEU A 59 -5.32 1.00 0.66
N ASP A 60 -5.16 0.81 1.97
CA ASP A 60 -6.27 0.49 2.89
C ASP A 60 -7.11 1.71 3.31
N ILE A 61 -6.51 2.90 3.27
CA ILE A 61 -7.13 4.18 3.60
C ILE A 61 -6.74 5.22 2.53
N LEU A 62 -7.68 6.13 2.22
CA LEU A 62 -7.43 7.30 1.37
C LEU A 62 -7.64 8.59 2.16
N GLY A 63 -6.95 9.66 1.76
CA GLY A 63 -7.02 10.97 2.39
C GLY A 63 -6.35 11.05 3.76
N GLY A 64 -6.31 12.25 4.34
CA GLY A 64 -5.67 12.50 5.64
C GLY A 64 -4.22 12.03 5.69
N ILE A 65 -3.93 11.04 6.53
CA ILE A 65 -2.59 10.45 6.70
C ILE A 65 -2.06 9.74 5.44
N ALA A 66 -2.95 9.35 4.52
CA ALA A 66 -2.58 8.70 3.26
C ALA A 66 -2.26 9.69 2.13
N SER A 67 -2.57 10.98 2.30
CA SER A 67 -2.59 11.94 1.18
C SER A 67 -1.21 12.10 0.53
N LEU A 68 -0.15 12.21 1.33
CA LEU A 68 1.22 12.38 0.81
C LEU A 68 1.65 11.15 0.01
N LEU A 69 1.53 9.95 0.61
CA LEU A 69 1.83 8.68 -0.04
C LEU A 69 1.06 8.54 -1.36
N THR A 70 -0.26 8.76 -1.32
CA THR A 70 -1.13 8.62 -2.49
C THR A 70 -0.71 9.58 -3.60
N ALA A 71 -0.47 10.85 -3.27
CA ALA A 71 -0.04 11.85 -4.26
C ALA A 71 1.29 11.49 -4.92
N MET A 72 2.27 11.01 -4.15
CA MET A 72 3.58 10.66 -4.68
C MET A 72 3.55 9.41 -5.56
N LEU A 73 2.77 8.39 -5.20
CA LEU A 73 2.57 7.20 -6.04
C LEU A 73 1.93 7.57 -7.38
N LEU A 74 0.88 8.40 -7.36
CA LEU A 74 0.16 8.83 -8.55
C LEU A 74 1.00 9.76 -9.44
N ALA A 75 1.83 10.62 -8.85
CA ALA A 75 2.72 11.51 -9.58
C ALA A 75 3.75 10.73 -10.43
N GLU A 76 4.20 9.56 -9.96
CA GLU A 76 5.08 8.65 -10.70
C GLU A 76 4.31 7.66 -11.61
N GLY A 77 3.00 7.83 -11.76
CA GLY A 77 2.17 7.03 -12.65
C GLY A 77 1.92 5.59 -12.19
N LEU A 78 2.16 5.27 -10.91
CA LEU A 78 1.86 3.95 -10.36
C LEU A 78 0.35 3.74 -10.27
N ARG A 79 -0.11 2.56 -10.72
CA ARG A 79 -1.53 2.20 -10.63
C ARG A 79 -1.93 1.94 -9.18
N CYS A 80 -2.66 2.87 -8.59
CA CYS A 80 -3.17 2.75 -7.23
C CYS A 80 -4.63 2.25 -7.21
N VAL A 81 -4.94 1.36 -6.28
CA VAL A 81 -6.30 0.86 -6.02
C VAL A 81 -6.62 0.92 -4.53
N HIS A 82 -7.88 1.20 -4.22
CA HIS A 82 -8.35 1.21 -2.84
C HIS A 82 -8.83 -0.19 -2.44
N VAL A 83 -8.30 -0.70 -1.32
CA VAL A 83 -8.65 -2.00 -0.74
C VAL A 83 -9.43 -1.78 0.56
N PRO A 84 -10.75 -1.55 0.49
CA PRO A 84 -11.57 -1.34 1.67
C PRO A 84 -11.73 -2.65 2.45
N GLY A 85 -11.59 -2.62 3.78
CA GLY A 85 -12.01 -3.74 4.63
C GLY A 85 -11.16 -4.05 5.85
N LEU A 86 -9.93 -3.53 5.95
CA LEU A 86 -9.11 -3.74 7.15
C LEU A 86 -9.47 -2.79 8.29
N THR A 87 -9.97 -1.59 7.96
CA THR A 87 -10.39 -0.58 8.94
C THR A 87 -11.55 -1.04 9.84
N VAL A 88 -12.49 -1.85 9.32
CA VAL A 88 -13.64 -2.37 10.10
C VAL A 88 -13.20 -3.45 11.10
N ASN A 89 -12.22 -4.28 10.75
CA ASN A 89 -11.62 -5.24 11.67
C ASN A 89 -10.88 -4.53 12.84
N ARG A 90 -10.26 -3.38 12.58
CA ARG A 90 -9.62 -2.54 13.60
C ARG A 90 -10.62 -1.91 14.57
N ALA A 91 -11.79 -1.45 14.09
CA ALA A 91 -12.85 -0.92 14.96
C ALA A 91 -13.39 -1.97 15.97
N ARG A 92 -13.41 -3.26 15.61
CA ARG A 92 -13.76 -4.36 16.53
C ARG A 92 -12.65 -4.72 17.52
N ARG A 93 -11.39 -4.41 17.21
CA ARG A 93 -10.22 -4.58 18.12
C ARG A 93 -9.96 -3.36 19.02
N GLY A 94 -10.54 -2.20 18.70
CA GLY A 94 -10.18 -0.89 19.24
C GLY A 94 -10.77 -0.49 20.60
N THR A 95 -11.00 -1.42 21.54
CA THR A 95 -11.41 -1.05 22.92
C THR A 95 -10.25 -0.99 23.93
N ARG A 96 -9.00 -1.03 23.48
CA ARG A 96 -7.84 -0.73 24.35
C ARG A 96 -6.88 0.19 23.63
N GLY A 97 -6.74 1.40 24.19
CA GLY A 97 -5.86 2.44 23.70
C GLY A 97 -4.46 1.94 23.43
N GLY A 98 -4.02 2.15 22.20
CA GLY A 98 -2.69 1.94 21.69
C GLY A 98 -2.66 2.60 20.33
N GLU A 99 -1.70 3.47 20.10
CA GLU A 99 -1.50 4.22 18.85
C GLU A 99 -1.76 3.33 17.62
N ASN A 100 -2.44 3.86 16.60
CA ASN A 100 -2.71 3.16 15.35
C ASN A 100 -1.38 2.81 14.66
N LYS A 101 -0.78 1.68 15.01
CA LYS A 101 0.45 1.16 14.44
C LYS A 101 0.11 0.29 13.22
N SER A 102 0.89 0.46 12.16
CA SER A 102 0.79 -0.41 10.99
C SER A 102 1.37 -1.80 11.29
N ASP A 103 0.78 -2.85 10.72
CA ASP A 103 1.12 -4.27 10.87
C ASP A 103 1.61 -4.86 9.52
N PRO A 104 2.80 -5.50 9.48
CA PRO A 104 3.31 -6.20 8.30
C PRO A 104 2.33 -7.18 7.64
N ARG A 105 1.48 -7.81 8.45
CA ARG A 105 0.50 -8.80 7.97
C ARG A 105 -0.61 -8.14 7.17
N ASP A 106 -1.06 -6.97 7.61
CA ASP A 106 -2.13 -6.22 6.94
C ASP A 106 -1.65 -5.76 5.55
N ALA A 107 -0.42 -5.24 5.46
CA ALA A 107 0.21 -4.87 4.18
C ALA A 107 0.27 -6.05 3.20
N LYS A 108 0.67 -7.24 3.65
CA LYS A 108 0.69 -8.44 2.81
C LYS A 108 -0.72 -8.84 2.36
N THR A 109 -1.69 -8.82 3.27
CA THR A 109 -3.09 -9.11 2.92
C THR A 109 -3.62 -8.12 1.89
N ILE A 110 -3.26 -6.84 1.95
CA ILE A 110 -3.61 -5.85 0.93
C ILE A 110 -3.02 -6.24 -0.43
N ALA A 111 -1.73 -6.56 -0.51
CA ALA A 111 -1.10 -7.01 -1.76
C ALA A 111 -1.80 -8.24 -2.35
N GLU A 112 -2.15 -9.22 -1.50
CA GLU A 112 -2.92 -10.41 -1.91
C GLU A 112 -4.33 -10.05 -2.41
N GLN A 113 -5.02 -9.09 -1.79
CA GLN A 113 -6.32 -8.61 -2.28
C GLN A 113 -6.20 -7.95 -3.66
N VAL A 114 -5.14 -7.16 -3.89
CA VAL A 114 -4.87 -6.55 -5.21
C VAL A 114 -4.65 -7.62 -6.27
N MET A 115 -4.00 -8.73 -5.92
CA MET A 115 -3.76 -9.84 -6.84
C MET A 115 -5.06 -10.59 -7.19
N LEU A 116 -5.93 -10.78 -6.21
CA LEU A 116 -7.11 -11.65 -6.33
C LEU A 116 -8.38 -10.95 -6.83
N ARG A 117 -8.47 -9.61 -6.70
CA ARG A 117 -9.67 -8.83 -7.01
C ARG A 117 -9.47 -7.93 -8.21
N ASP A 118 -10.38 -8.03 -9.17
CA ASP A 118 -10.47 -7.19 -10.36
C ASP A 118 -11.47 -6.02 -10.20
N ASP A 119 -12.29 -6.04 -9.16
CA ASP A 119 -13.35 -5.07 -8.87
C ASP A 119 -12.90 -3.89 -7.99
N LEU A 120 -11.60 -3.77 -7.69
CA LEU A 120 -11.07 -2.73 -6.82
C LEU A 120 -11.14 -1.35 -7.49
N ARG A 121 -11.61 -0.35 -6.74
CA ARG A 121 -11.69 1.04 -7.21
C ARG A 121 -10.29 1.58 -7.48
N VAL A 122 -10.07 2.09 -8.70
CA VAL A 122 -8.87 2.84 -9.07
C VAL A 122 -8.86 4.20 -8.36
N VAL A 123 -7.68 4.61 -7.90
CA VAL A 123 -7.43 5.90 -7.29
C VAL A 123 -6.76 6.78 -8.33
N ASP A 124 -7.34 7.94 -8.59
CA ASP A 124 -6.83 8.93 -9.54
C ASP A 124 -6.58 10.25 -8.82
N LEU A 125 -5.75 11.12 -9.41
CA LEU A 125 -5.61 12.48 -8.93
C LEU A 125 -6.96 13.20 -9.09
N PRO A 126 -7.39 14.00 -8.10
CA PRO A 126 -8.55 14.86 -8.28
C PRO A 126 -8.28 15.86 -9.42
N ASP A 127 -9.28 16.06 -10.28
CA ASP A 127 -9.28 17.04 -11.38
C ASP A 127 -8.96 18.47 -10.92
#